data_AF-A0A531M8J1-F1
#
_entry.id   AF-A0A531M8J1-F1
#
_cell.length_a   1.000
_cell.length_b   1.000
_cell.length_c   1.000
_cell.angle_alpha   90.00
_cell.angle_beta   90.00
_cell.angle_gamma   90.00
#
_symmetry.space_group_name_H-M   'P 1'
#
loop_
_entity.id
_entity.type
_entity.pdbx_description
1 polymer ?
#
loop_
_entity_poly.entity_id
_entity_poly.type
_entity_poly.pdbx_seq_one_letter_code
_entity_poly.pdbx_strand_id
1 'polypeptide(L)'
;LLNDASGLVMFRFAVAAALTGNFSLAGASLGFLYAVAAGILAGVAALFIAAKALQLLNRIGGVPAEAQVLVMILLPFVAYLGAEHVGASGILAAVTAGLLTGVSGMYRHLGVSARMQTLSLWATLTFVFNGALFILLGLQIPDIIRKVPPELSSRHWLIEPVATVLILTLCLIGLRFLWIWVGDIAQAIAARLGKREAE
;
A
#
# COMPACT_ATOMS: atom_id res chain seq x y z
N LEU A 1 5.89 -1.05 0.39
CA LEU A 1 4.67 -0.98 1.23
C LEU A 1 3.90 0.31 1.00
N LEU A 2 4.30 1.48 1.54
CA LEU A 2 3.53 2.72 1.33
C LEU A 2 3.51 3.18 -0.13
N ASN A 3 4.63 3.02 -0.85
CA ASN A 3 4.76 3.40 -2.26
C ASN A 3 3.78 2.65 -3.17
N ASP A 4 3.59 1.35 -2.92
CA ASP A 4 2.70 0.51 -3.73
C ASP A 4 1.22 0.85 -3.44
N ALA A 5 0.91 1.10 -2.16
CA ALA A 5 -0.42 1.51 -1.71
C ALA A 5 -0.82 2.89 -2.25
N SER A 6 0.06 3.89 -2.14
CA SER A 6 -0.20 5.24 -2.65
C SER A 6 -0.30 5.26 -4.18
N GLY A 7 0.52 4.46 -4.87
CA GLY A 7 0.46 4.28 -6.32
C GLY A 7 -0.91 3.80 -6.80
N LEU A 8 -1.48 2.77 -6.17
CA LEU A 8 -2.81 2.28 -6.55
C LEU A 8 -3.91 3.30 -6.27
N VAL A 9 -3.86 3.99 -5.13
CA VAL A 9 -4.84 5.04 -4.79
C VAL A 9 -4.79 6.16 -5.83
N MET A 10 -3.59 6.65 -6.19
CA MET A 10 -3.44 7.65 -7.25
C MET A 10 -3.93 7.12 -8.61
N PHE A 11 -3.66 5.85 -8.93
CA PHE A 11 -4.15 5.23 -10.16
C PHE A 11 -5.68 5.21 -10.24
N ARG A 12 -6.39 4.90 -9.15
CA ARG A 12 -7.88 4.95 -9.10
C ARG A 12 -8.40 6.36 -9.45
N PHE A 13 -7.78 7.41 -8.91
CA PHE A 13 -8.14 8.80 -9.25
C PHE A 13 -7.80 9.16 -10.69
N ALA A 14 -6.66 8.72 -11.21
CA ALA A 14 -6.28 8.95 -12.60
C ALA A 14 -7.25 8.27 -13.58
N VAL A 15 -7.64 7.03 -13.31
CA VAL A 15 -8.64 6.30 -14.10
C VAL A 15 -10.00 6.99 -14.01
N ALA A 16 -10.43 7.41 -12.81
CA ALA A 16 -11.69 8.14 -12.66
C ALA A 16 -11.70 9.44 -13.46
N ALA A 17 -10.60 10.21 -13.43
CA ALA A 17 -10.46 11.44 -14.22
C ALA A 17 -10.47 11.16 -15.73
N ALA A 18 -9.76 10.12 -16.18
CA ALA A 18 -9.71 9.72 -17.58
C ALA A 18 -11.07 9.26 -18.12
N LEU A 19 -11.86 8.54 -17.32
CA LEU A 19 -13.18 8.04 -17.72
C LEU A 19 -14.27 9.12 -17.67
N THR A 20 -14.18 10.06 -16.74
CA THR A 20 -15.21 11.10 -16.55
C THR A 20 -14.94 12.38 -17.33
N GLY A 21 -13.70 12.58 -17.81
CA GLY A 21 -13.26 13.78 -18.50
C GLY A 21 -13.22 15.04 -17.63
N ASN A 22 -13.53 14.92 -16.33
CA ASN A 22 -13.61 16.05 -15.41
C ASN A 22 -12.71 15.81 -14.20
N PHE A 23 -11.73 16.68 -13.98
CA PHE A 23 -10.82 16.59 -12.84
C PHE A 23 -11.06 17.76 -11.89
N SER A 24 -11.56 17.46 -10.69
CA SER A 24 -11.61 18.41 -9.59
C SER A 24 -10.46 18.15 -8.65
N LEU A 25 -9.44 19.02 -8.66
CA LEU A 25 -8.29 18.91 -7.76
C LEU A 25 -8.75 18.98 -6.30
N ALA A 26 -9.64 19.92 -5.96
CA ALA A 26 -10.15 20.07 -4.60
C ALA A 26 -10.94 18.84 -4.13
N GLY A 27 -11.82 18.29 -4.98
CA GLY A 27 -12.58 17.08 -4.67
C GLY A 27 -11.69 15.86 -4.53
N ALA A 28 -10.71 15.70 -5.42
CA ALA A 28 -9.74 14.61 -5.37
C ALA A 28 -8.85 14.69 -4.12
N SER A 29 -8.36 15.88 -3.76
CA SER A 29 -7.54 16.09 -2.56
C SER A 29 -8.31 15.81 -1.27
N LEU A 30 -9.56 16.28 -1.16
CA LEU A 30 -10.41 16.00 0.01
C LEU A 30 -10.78 14.52 0.12
N GLY A 31 -11.17 13.90 -1.00
CA GLY A 31 -11.46 12.46 -1.05
C GLY A 31 -10.24 11.61 -0.70
N PHE A 32 -9.06 12.00 -1.19
CA PHE A 32 -7.80 11.36 -0.82
C PHE A 32 -7.51 11.50 0.67
N LEU A 33 -7.62 12.70 1.23
CA LEU A 33 -7.34 12.94 2.64
C LEU A 33 -8.30 12.15 3.55
N TYR A 34 -9.58 12.10 3.19
CA TYR A 34 -10.58 11.26 3.87
C TYR A 34 -10.18 9.78 3.79
N ALA A 35 -9.91 9.27 2.58
CA ALA A 35 -9.58 7.86 2.37
C ALA A 35 -8.32 7.44 3.15
N VAL A 36 -7.34 8.34 3.26
CA VAL A 36 -6.12 8.14 4.05
C VAL A 36 -6.43 8.15 5.54
N ALA A 37 -7.06 9.22 6.06
CA ALA A 37 -7.30 9.39 7.48
C ALA A 37 -8.22 8.28 8.03
N ALA A 38 -9.35 8.03 7.36
CA ALA A 38 -10.28 6.97 7.74
C ALA A 38 -9.66 5.57 7.58
N GLY A 39 -8.82 5.36 6.55
CA GLY A 39 -8.09 4.11 6.37
C GLY A 39 -7.12 3.84 7.52
N ILE A 40 -6.33 4.83 7.93
CA ILE A 40 -5.42 4.74 9.08
C ILE A 40 -6.22 4.40 10.36
N LEU A 41 -7.32 5.12 10.61
CA LEU A 41 -8.18 4.87 11.78
C LEU A 41 -8.74 3.45 11.78
N ALA A 42 -9.22 2.95 10.64
CA ALA A 42 -9.72 1.58 10.51
C ALA A 42 -8.61 0.54 10.78
N GLY A 43 -7.39 0.78 10.29
CA GLY A 43 -6.24 -0.07 10.57
C GLY A 43 -5.88 -0.12 12.06
N VAL A 44 -5.88 1.04 12.73
CA VAL A 44 -5.67 1.13 14.19
C VAL A 44 -6.78 0.42 14.96
N ALA A 45 -8.03 0.58 14.56
CA ALA A 45 -9.16 -0.09 15.19
C ALA A 45 -9.08 -1.61 15.05
N ALA A 46 -8.78 -2.11 13.84
CA ALA A 46 -8.59 -3.54 13.59
C ALA A 46 -7.44 -4.13 14.41
N LEU A 47 -6.32 -3.40 14.51
CA LEU A 47 -5.20 -3.77 15.38
C LEU A 47 -5.63 -3.90 16.84
N PHE A 48 -6.37 -2.92 17.35
CA PHE A 48 -6.86 -2.94 18.73
C PHE A 48 -7.78 -4.14 18.99
N ILE A 49 -8.68 -4.45 18.06
CA ILE A 49 -9.58 -5.61 18.13
C ILE A 49 -8.77 -6.91 18.16
N ALA A 50 -7.79 -7.06 17.26
CA ALA A 50 -6.92 -8.24 17.22
C ALA A 50 -6.08 -8.38 18.51
N ALA A 51 -5.55 -7.29 19.05
CA ALA A 51 -4.83 -7.30 20.33
C ALA A 51 -5.72 -7.84 21.46
N LYS A 52 -6.97 -7.35 21.53
CA LYS A 52 -7.94 -7.78 22.54
C LYS A 52 -8.33 -9.24 22.37
N ALA A 53 -8.53 -9.70 21.14
CA ALA A 53 -8.79 -11.11 20.85
C ALA A 53 -7.64 -12.00 21.34
N LEU A 54 -6.39 -11.65 21.06
CA LEU A 54 -5.22 -12.42 21.52
C LEU A 54 -5.06 -12.41 23.03
N GLN A 55 -5.30 -11.26 23.68
CA GLN A 55 -5.34 -11.17 25.14
C GLN A 55 -6.38 -12.11 25.74
N LEU A 56 -7.57 -12.17 25.15
CA LEU A 56 -8.64 -13.05 25.59
C LEU A 56 -8.26 -14.54 25.41
N LEU A 57 -7.71 -14.92 24.25
CA LEU A 57 -7.27 -16.30 23.98
C LEU A 57 -6.20 -16.76 24.99
N ASN A 58 -5.23 -15.88 25.31
CA ASN A 58 -4.24 -16.19 26.35
C ASN A 58 -4.84 -16.33 27.74
N ARG A 59 -5.87 -15.51 28.06
CA ARG A 59 -6.52 -15.55 29.38
C ARG A 59 -7.36 -16.81 29.57
N ILE A 60 -7.99 -17.32 28.51
CA ILE A 60 -8.78 -18.56 28.54
C ILE A 60 -7.85 -19.76 28.81
N GLY A 61 -6.63 -19.75 28.27
CA GLY A 61 -5.66 -20.84 28.44
C GLY A 61 -6.03 -22.10 27.66
N GLY A 62 -5.03 -22.92 27.30
CA GLY A 62 -5.26 -24.16 26.53
C GLY A 62 -5.68 -23.97 25.07
N VAL A 63 -5.65 -22.74 24.56
CA VAL A 63 -5.98 -22.44 23.16
C VAL A 63 -4.82 -22.86 22.24
N PRO A 64 -5.10 -23.57 21.13
CA PRO A 64 -4.08 -23.96 20.15
C PRO A 64 -3.37 -22.75 19.52
N ALA A 65 -2.10 -22.92 19.15
CA ALA A 65 -1.30 -21.87 18.51
C ALA A 65 -1.93 -21.39 17.20
N GLU A 66 -2.59 -22.29 16.50
CA GLU A 66 -3.28 -22.10 15.22
C GLU A 66 -4.38 -21.02 15.33
N ALA A 67 -5.08 -20.93 16.47
CA ALA A 67 -6.10 -19.89 16.67
C ALA A 67 -5.47 -18.49 16.80
N GLN A 68 -4.30 -18.39 17.43
CA GLN A 68 -3.56 -17.12 17.52
C GLN A 68 -3.00 -16.70 16.15
N VAL A 69 -2.49 -17.67 15.39
CA VAL A 69 -2.05 -17.46 14.00
C VAL A 69 -3.21 -17.01 13.13
N LEU A 70 -4.40 -17.58 13.30
CA LEU A 70 -5.59 -17.18 12.55
C LEU A 70 -5.92 -15.69 12.77
N VAL A 71 -5.86 -15.20 14.01
CA VAL A 71 -6.07 -13.77 14.31
C VAL A 71 -5.05 -12.88 13.57
N MET A 72 -3.78 -13.30 13.53
CA MET A 72 -2.73 -12.58 12.80
C MET A 72 -2.97 -12.53 11.29
N ILE A 73 -3.44 -13.63 10.72
CA ILE A 73 -3.75 -13.71 9.28
C ILE A 73 -4.97 -12.85 8.95
N LEU A 74 -6.01 -12.88 9.79
CA LEU A 74 -7.25 -12.16 9.55
C LEU A 74 -7.12 -10.64 9.73
N LEU A 75 -6.20 -10.18 10.57
CA LEU A 75 -6.02 -8.75 10.88
C LEU A 75 -5.99 -7.83 9.63
N PRO A 76 -5.12 -8.04 8.63
CA PRO A 76 -5.09 -7.17 7.45
C PRO A 76 -6.36 -7.24 6.60
N PHE A 77 -7.06 -8.37 6.56
CA PHE A 77 -8.32 -8.49 5.81
C PHE A 77 -9.47 -7.76 6.51
N VAL A 78 -9.56 -7.88 7.83
CA VAL A 78 -10.56 -7.16 8.63
C VAL A 78 -10.32 -5.65 8.52
N ALA A 79 -9.06 -5.21 8.61
CA ALA A 79 -8.71 -3.81 8.40
C ALA A 79 -9.10 -3.32 6.99
N TYR A 80 -8.77 -4.10 5.96
CA TYR A 80 -9.09 -3.77 4.57
C TYR A 80 -10.60 -3.66 4.33
N LEU A 81 -11.36 -4.70 4.69
CA LEU A 81 -12.81 -4.76 4.44
C LEU A 81 -13.55 -3.71 5.27
N GLY A 82 -13.13 -3.49 6.52
CA GLY A 82 -13.72 -2.47 7.38
C GLY A 82 -13.55 -1.06 6.81
N ALA A 83 -12.38 -0.75 6.24
CA ALA A 83 -12.13 0.53 5.60
C ALA A 83 -12.89 0.70 4.28
N GLU A 84 -12.91 -0.31 3.40
CA GLU A 84 -13.64 -0.21 2.12
C GLU A 84 -15.16 -0.07 2.36
N HIS A 85 -15.71 -0.67 3.42
CA HIS A 85 -17.14 -0.54 3.74
C HIS A 85 -17.58 0.90 4.08
N VAL A 86 -16.65 1.72 4.56
CA VAL A 86 -16.87 3.15 4.83
C VAL A 86 -16.32 4.05 3.71
N GLY A 87 -15.95 3.49 2.56
CA GLY A 87 -15.38 4.24 1.44
C GLY A 87 -13.96 4.77 1.68
N ALA A 88 -13.24 4.22 2.65
CA ALA A 88 -11.85 4.57 2.94
C ALA A 88 -10.87 3.64 2.22
N SER A 89 -9.57 3.94 2.28
CA SER A 89 -8.54 3.12 1.64
C SER A 89 -8.26 1.84 2.43
N GLY A 90 -8.79 0.71 1.94
CA GLY A 90 -8.54 -0.62 2.53
C GLY A 90 -7.07 -0.99 2.57
N ILE A 91 -6.31 -0.61 1.55
CA ILE A 91 -4.87 -0.91 1.49
C ILE A 91 -4.12 -0.15 2.58
N LEU A 92 -4.42 1.14 2.76
CA LEU A 92 -3.82 1.92 3.84
C LEU A 92 -4.20 1.35 5.20
N ALA A 93 -5.45 0.92 5.40
CA ALA A 93 -5.86 0.28 6.64
C ALA A 93 -5.07 -1.00 6.95
N ALA A 94 -4.92 -1.90 5.97
CA ALA A 94 -4.13 -3.12 6.11
C ALA A 94 -2.64 -2.84 6.36
N VAL A 95 -2.06 -1.86 5.65
CA VAL A 95 -0.66 -1.44 5.85
C VAL A 95 -0.47 -0.83 7.24
N THR A 96 -1.38 0.03 7.69
CA THR A 96 -1.34 0.62 9.04
C THR A 96 -1.41 -0.48 10.09
N ALA A 97 -2.34 -1.44 9.97
CA ALA A 97 -2.43 -2.57 10.89
C ALA A 97 -1.12 -3.40 10.90
N GLY A 98 -0.56 -3.73 9.74
CA GLY A 98 0.68 -4.49 9.62
C GLY A 98 1.89 -3.77 10.23
N LEU A 99 2.08 -2.49 9.91
CA LEU A 99 3.17 -1.67 10.46
C LEU A 99 3.07 -1.54 11.99
N LEU A 100 1.87 -1.28 12.50
CA LEU A 100 1.65 -1.13 13.94
C LEU A 100 1.67 -2.47 14.69
N THR A 101 1.55 -3.62 14.03
CA THR A 101 1.69 -4.93 14.68
C THR A 101 3.07 -5.11 15.30
N GLY A 102 4.13 -4.64 14.62
CA GLY A 102 5.49 -4.70 15.14
C GLY A 102 5.75 -3.74 16.31
N VAL A 103 5.16 -2.53 16.26
CA VAL A 103 5.41 -1.46 17.24
C VAL A 103 4.52 -1.60 18.47
N SER A 104 3.31 -2.13 18.34
CA SER A 104 2.32 -2.24 19.43
C SER A 104 2.66 -3.31 20.48
N GLY A 105 3.75 -4.06 20.29
CA GLY A 105 4.11 -5.19 21.15
C GLY A 105 3.10 -6.34 21.08
N MET A 106 2.25 -6.38 20.04
CA MET A 106 1.21 -7.40 19.88
C MET A 106 1.80 -8.82 19.91
N TYR A 107 2.99 -9.02 19.34
CA TYR A 107 3.71 -10.29 19.38
C TYR A 107 4.02 -10.81 20.80
N ARG A 108 4.00 -9.96 21.83
CA ARG A 108 4.14 -10.39 23.24
C ARG A 108 2.94 -11.20 23.73
N HIS A 109 1.79 -11.02 23.08
CA HIS A 109 0.58 -11.80 23.34
C HIS A 109 0.52 -13.09 22.52
N LEU A 110 1.56 -13.45 21.77
CA LEU A 110 1.63 -14.74 21.10
C LEU A 110 2.49 -15.70 21.89
N GLY A 111 2.04 -16.96 21.98
CA GLY A 111 2.91 -18.05 22.39
C GLY A 111 4.08 -18.20 21.41
N VAL A 112 5.21 -18.74 21.89
CA VAL A 112 6.43 -18.91 21.07
C VAL A 112 6.14 -19.70 19.79
N SER A 113 5.37 -20.79 19.88
CA SER A 113 4.95 -21.59 18.72
C SER A 113 4.13 -20.77 17.72
N ALA A 114 3.12 -20.04 18.20
CA ALA A 114 2.27 -19.20 17.34
C ALA A 114 3.05 -18.09 16.64
N ARG A 115 4.04 -17.49 17.32
CA ARG A 115 4.92 -16.48 16.73
C ARG A 115 5.78 -17.07 15.59
N MET A 116 6.39 -18.25 15.81
CA MET A 116 7.18 -18.93 14.78
C MET A 116 6.32 -19.33 13.58
N GLN A 117 5.14 -19.92 13.83
CA GLN A 117 4.18 -20.28 12.78
C GLN A 117 3.73 -19.05 11.99
N THR A 118 3.40 -17.95 12.66
CA THR A 118 3.00 -16.68 12.03
C THR A 118 4.10 -16.16 11.09
N LEU A 119 5.36 -16.13 11.55
CA LEU A 119 6.49 -15.67 10.75
C LEU A 119 6.73 -16.55 9.51
N SER A 120 6.73 -17.88 9.70
CA SER A 120 6.88 -18.83 8.60
C SER A 120 5.75 -18.69 7.57
N LEU A 121 4.52 -18.57 8.05
CA LEU A 121 3.35 -18.43 7.18
C LEU A 121 3.39 -17.09 6.40
N TRP A 122 3.80 -15.99 7.03
CA TRP A 122 4.02 -14.72 6.32
C TRP A 122 5.10 -14.83 5.25
N ALA A 123 6.20 -15.53 5.53
CA ALA A 123 7.25 -15.76 4.54
C ALA A 123 6.74 -16.57 3.34
N THR A 124 6.01 -17.66 3.59
CA THR A 124 5.41 -18.49 2.53
C THR A 124 4.37 -17.70 1.72
N LEU A 125 3.45 -16.99 2.38
CA LEU A 125 2.46 -16.16 1.68
C LEU A 125 3.11 -15.07 0.84
N THR A 126 4.13 -14.39 1.37
CA THR A 126 4.87 -13.36 0.63
C THR A 126 5.54 -13.95 -0.62
N PHE A 127 6.15 -15.13 -0.48
CA PHE A 127 6.75 -15.83 -1.62
C PHE A 127 5.70 -16.21 -2.67
N VAL A 128 4.60 -16.83 -2.26
CA VAL A 128 3.52 -17.28 -3.16
C VAL A 128 2.85 -16.10 -3.84
N PHE A 129 2.49 -15.04 -3.10
CA PHE A 129 1.83 -13.87 -3.68
C PHE A 129 2.75 -13.09 -4.61
N ASN A 130 4.03 -12.92 -4.29
CA ASN A 130 4.98 -12.31 -5.23
C ASN A 130 5.12 -13.16 -6.49
N GLY A 131 5.30 -14.48 -6.34
CA GLY A 131 5.36 -15.41 -7.48
C GLY A 131 4.10 -15.33 -8.35
N ALA A 132 2.92 -15.34 -7.74
CA ALA A 132 1.65 -15.21 -8.43
C ALA A 132 1.52 -13.87 -9.16
N LEU A 133 1.92 -12.75 -8.54
CA LEU A 133 1.91 -11.44 -9.18
C LEU A 133 2.83 -11.41 -10.41
N PHE A 134 4.05 -11.96 -10.31
CA PHE A 134 4.95 -12.04 -11.46
C PHE A 134 4.41 -12.91 -12.59
N ILE A 135 3.81 -14.06 -12.27
CA ILE A 135 3.18 -14.94 -13.26
C ILE A 135 1.99 -14.23 -13.94
N LEU A 136 1.12 -13.58 -13.16
CA LEU A 136 -0.03 -12.86 -13.68
C LEU A 136 0.39 -11.69 -14.58
N LEU A 137 1.35 -10.88 -14.14
CA LEU A 137 1.89 -9.78 -14.95
C LEU A 137 2.54 -10.30 -16.22
N GLY A 138 3.35 -11.37 -16.12
CA GLY A 138 3.96 -12.01 -17.29
C GLY A 138 2.94 -12.54 -18.28
N LEU A 139 1.85 -13.15 -17.80
CA LEU A 139 0.75 -13.65 -18.62
C LEU A 139 -0.06 -12.52 -19.29
N GLN A 140 -0.11 -11.34 -18.66
CA GLN A 140 -0.81 -10.18 -19.22
C GLN A 140 -0.04 -9.46 -20.33
N ILE A 141 1.29 -9.61 -20.42
CA ILE A 141 2.11 -8.91 -21.43
C ILE A 141 1.60 -9.11 -22.87
N PRO A 142 1.31 -10.33 -23.34
CA PRO A 142 0.80 -10.53 -24.70
C PRO A 142 -0.50 -9.79 -24.99
N ASP A 143 -1.42 -9.78 -24.03
CA ASP A 143 -2.71 -9.08 -24.17
C ASP A 143 -2.52 -7.56 -24.18
N ILE A 144 -1.60 -7.04 -23.35
CA ILE A 144 -1.24 -5.62 -23.34
C ILE A 144 -0.67 -5.21 -24.70
N ILE A 145 0.23 -6.02 -25.28
CA ILE A 145 0.83 -5.76 -26.60
C ILE A 145 -0.23 -5.79 -27.71
N ARG A 146 -1.19 -6.72 -27.65
CA ARG A 146 -2.27 -6.83 -28.65
C ARG A 146 -3.28 -5.69 -28.59
N LYS A 147 -3.44 -5.05 -27.43
CA LYS A 147 -4.40 -3.96 -27.20
C LYS A 147 -3.76 -2.57 -27.28
N VAL A 148 -2.55 -2.46 -27.81
CA VAL A 148 -1.92 -1.16 -28.06
C VAL A 148 -2.79 -0.36 -29.05
N PRO A 149 -3.17 0.89 -28.74
CA PRO A 149 -3.95 1.73 -29.62
C PRO A 149 -3.28 1.92 -30.99
N PRO A 150 -4.05 1.98 -32.09
CA PRO A 150 -3.48 2.16 -33.44
C PRO A 150 -2.64 3.43 -33.56
N GLU A 151 -2.95 4.48 -32.78
CA GLU A 151 -2.19 5.74 -32.80
C GLU A 151 -0.75 5.56 -32.30
N LEU A 152 -0.49 4.54 -31.47
CA LEU A 152 0.81 4.24 -30.87
C LEU A 152 1.55 3.09 -31.57
N SER A 153 1.02 2.62 -32.71
CA SER A 153 1.53 1.46 -33.44
C SER A 153 1.49 1.70 -34.96
N SER A 154 1.33 2.96 -35.37
CA SER A 154 0.92 3.33 -36.73
C SER A 154 2.02 3.12 -37.77
N ARG A 155 3.30 3.33 -37.39
CA ARG A 155 4.45 3.17 -38.30
C ARG A 155 5.29 1.95 -37.94
N HIS A 156 5.50 1.69 -36.66
CA HIS A 156 6.28 0.54 -36.19
C HIS A 156 5.64 -0.10 -34.96
N TRP A 157 5.13 -1.32 -35.14
CA TRP A 157 4.32 -2.03 -34.13
C TRP A 157 5.03 -2.31 -32.79
N LEU A 158 6.36 -2.35 -32.78
CA LEU A 158 7.17 -2.55 -31.56
C LEU A 158 7.89 -1.29 -31.10
N ILE A 159 8.37 -0.45 -32.01
CA ILE A 159 9.29 0.64 -31.67
C ILE A 159 8.55 1.78 -30.98
N GLU A 160 7.36 2.16 -31.47
CA GLU A 160 6.57 3.25 -30.89
C GLU A 160 6.09 2.96 -29.44
N PRO A 161 5.54 1.78 -29.14
CA PRO A 161 5.14 1.45 -27.77
C PRO A 161 6.33 1.37 -26.82
N VAL A 162 7.43 0.72 -27.25
CA VAL A 162 8.64 0.61 -26.44
C VAL A 162 9.27 1.97 -26.19
N ALA A 163 9.35 2.83 -27.21
CA ALA A 163 9.84 4.20 -27.05
C ALA A 163 8.95 5.01 -26.09
N THR A 164 7.63 4.86 -26.18
CA THR A 164 6.68 5.53 -25.28
C THR A 164 6.89 5.10 -23.83
N VAL A 165 6.99 3.79 -23.57
CA VAL A 165 7.27 3.25 -22.24
C VAL A 165 8.62 3.75 -21.72
N LEU A 166 9.65 3.77 -22.57
CA LEU A 166 10.99 4.21 -22.21
C LEU A 166 11.02 5.72 -21.89
N ILE A 167 10.35 6.55 -22.70
CA ILE A 167 10.20 7.99 -22.46
C ILE A 167 9.44 8.23 -21.15
N LEU A 168 8.30 7.58 -20.93
CA LEU A 168 7.55 7.70 -19.69
C LEU A 168 8.38 7.29 -18.48
N THR A 169 9.13 6.20 -18.59
CA THR A 169 10.04 5.74 -17.53
C THR A 169 11.12 6.77 -17.23
N LEU A 170 11.77 7.33 -18.27
CA LEU A 170 12.76 8.39 -18.11
C LEU A 170 12.14 9.67 -17.51
N CYS A 171 10.95 10.06 -17.93
CA CYS A 171 10.22 11.19 -17.35
C CYS A 171 9.92 10.97 -15.86
N LEU A 172 9.44 9.78 -15.47
CA LEU A 172 9.16 9.45 -14.08
C LEU A 172 10.45 9.41 -13.23
N ILE A 173 11.55 8.89 -13.78
CA ILE A 173 12.87 8.94 -13.13
C ILE A 173 13.33 10.39 -12.96
N GLY A 174 13.23 11.22 -14.00
CA GLY A 174 13.57 12.63 -13.95
C GLY A 174 12.74 13.40 -12.91
N LEU A 175 11.43 13.16 -12.88
CA LEU A 175 10.53 13.73 -11.88
C LEU A 175 10.92 13.30 -10.45
N ARG A 176 11.31 12.04 -10.27
CA ARG A 176 11.82 11.54 -8.99
C ARG A 176 13.08 12.28 -8.54
N PHE A 177 14.04 12.50 -9.44
CA PHE A 177 15.23 13.28 -9.13
C PHE A 177 14.90 14.73 -8.77
N LEU A 178 14.01 15.37 -9.55
CA LEU A 178 13.55 16.72 -9.27
C LEU A 178 12.90 16.82 -7.88
N TRP A 179 12.05 15.86 -7.53
CA TRP A 179 11.39 15.82 -6.22
C TRP A 179 12.37 15.68 -5.06
N ILE A 180 13.38 14.80 -5.20
CA ILE A 180 14.43 14.64 -4.19
C ILE A 180 15.20 15.95 -4.02
N TRP A 181 15.60 16.58 -5.13
CA TRP A 181 16.35 17.83 -5.11
C TRP A 181 15.56 18.98 -4.46
N VAL A 182 14.27 19.12 -4.78
CA VAL A 182 13.38 20.09 -4.13
C VAL A 182 13.23 19.78 -2.63
N GLY A 183 13.10 18.51 -2.27
CA GLY A 183 13.03 18.07 -0.87
C GLY A 183 14.27 18.45 -0.08
N ASP A 184 15.46 18.21 -0.64
CA ASP A 184 16.75 18.56 -0.01
C ASP A 184 16.89 20.08 0.19
N ILE A 185 16.48 20.88 -0.80
CA ILE A 185 16.46 22.34 -0.68
C ILE A 185 15.49 22.80 0.41
N ALA A 186 14.28 22.24 0.43
CA ALA A 186 13.27 22.59 1.44
C ALA A 186 13.75 22.25 2.86
N GLN A 187 14.40 21.10 3.04
CA GLN A 187 15.02 20.73 4.33
C GLN A 187 16.15 21.68 4.71
N ALA A 188 17.02 22.06 3.77
CA ALA A 188 18.11 23.00 4.02
C ALA A 188 17.59 24.39 4.43
N ILE A 189 16.50 24.86 3.83
CA ILE A 189 15.84 26.12 4.19
C ILE A 189 15.21 26.02 5.59
N ALA A 190 14.47 24.94 5.86
CA ALA A 190 13.85 24.72 7.18
C ALA A 190 14.89 24.65 8.31
N ALA A 191 16.03 23.97 8.08
CA ALA A 191 17.12 23.91 9.05
C ALA A 191 17.78 25.28 9.32
N ARG A 192 17.84 26.16 8.31
CA ARG A 192 18.35 27.53 8.48
C ARG A 192 17.39 28.43 9.24
N LEU A 193 16.08 28.25 9.07
CA LEU A 193 15.05 29.00 9.79
C LEU A 193 14.93 28.55 11.24
N GLY A 194 14.96 27.24 11.52
CA GLY A 194 14.89 26.70 12.88
C GLY A 194 16.10 27.04 13.77
N LYS A 195 17.28 27.31 13.18
CA LYS A 195 18.44 27.84 13.92
C LYS A 195 18.28 29.30 14.35
N ARG A 196 17.41 30.06 13.68
CA ARG A 196 17.23 31.50 13.87
C ARG A 196 16.20 31.84 14.96
N GLU A 197 15.39 30.87 15.38
CA GLU A 197 14.45 31.00 16.52
C GLU A 197 15.06 30.51 17.85
N ALA A 198 16.24 29.88 17.81
CA ALA A 198 16.96 29.37 18.97
C ALA A 198 18.07 30.30 19.50
N GLU A 199 18.30 31.43 18.81
CA GLU A 199 19.15 32.57 19.23
C GLU A 199 18.27 33.73 19.69
#